data_AF-A0A945URX1-F1
#
_entry.id   AF-A0A945URX1-F1
#
_cell.length_a   1.000
_cell.length_b   1.000
_cell.length_c   1.000
_cell.angle_alpha   90.00
_cell.angle_beta   90.00
_cell.angle_gamma   90.00
#
_symmetry.space_group_name_H-M   'P 1'
#
loop_
_entity.id
_entity.type
_entity.pdbx_description
1 polymer ?
#
loop_
_entity_poly.entity_id
_entity_poly.type
_entity_poly.pdbx_seq_one_letter_code
_entity_poly.pdbx_strand_id
1 'polypeptide(L)'
;MFVSYIRFLSQTSFRVESKRSPDGGVTWPTDSVILGDVPFPWDDPDTRDGSFLISAAVARDTGSLFVTWTFSSFNTARIAVTRSDDGGATWSGFQIPNEFAVGRSAFNPTVSCSADGQTVTVSWMDTRNTPAEGSHVDMYASTSMDGGTTWSPDFRISDRTTDVRLAQLTSRGYMLGDYYGLAAAPTPSDPTIAVWVDTRSGEADPIATRFSPIPTESYASWSIAHLNSRNTTDSEPAANPDGDAYPNLFEYAYGLDPLTDESGSALELRSESGNAFVVTEPVGPEREDVGVAGWQQSVDGENWTTATVISSVPADGETQLDFPTAANQAIYLRPFFDRNGQRIVSQDYAVAGGRSVLTNLSTRGLSGSGLEKMVPGFVTAGSGASILLRAVGPTLSDFGISAPMADPSLAVTPAPTAGSDRNNNWQDSNGASESDFITFGAFALRDASADAALLATLASGPSTAAITSTESENRVVLTELYLDADSSDARLTNLSTRAPVGTGDGVLIGGFVITGESPRQCLIRAGGESLADFGITSPLIDPQLQIFPSGSSQAIASNDDWRTGPSSTNIANEGNRVGAFAFRDNSRDAAVLVTLDPGAYTAVVSGVGDSTGVSLVEIYLLE
;
A
#
# COMPACT_ATOMS: atom_id res chain seq x y z
N MET A 1 -29.47 -30.72 10.08
CA MET A 1 -29.46 -30.66 8.60
C MET A 1 -30.15 -29.39 8.16
N PHE A 2 -29.75 -28.85 7.02
CA PHE A 2 -30.26 -27.60 6.48
C PHE A 2 -30.61 -27.77 5.00
N VAL A 3 -31.62 -27.04 4.53
CA VAL A 3 -31.89 -26.90 3.09
C VAL A 3 -32.23 -25.45 2.78
N SER A 4 -31.58 -24.90 1.76
CA SER A 4 -32.04 -23.70 1.06
C SER A 4 -32.59 -24.10 -0.29
N TYR A 5 -33.59 -23.38 -0.75
CA TYR A 5 -34.21 -23.62 -2.04
C TYR A 5 -34.86 -22.36 -2.58
N ILE A 6 -35.10 -22.36 -3.88
CA ILE A 6 -35.89 -21.32 -4.53
C ILE A 6 -37.36 -21.75 -4.55
N ARG A 7 -38.23 -20.84 -4.10
CA ARG A 7 -39.68 -20.95 -4.25
C ARG A 7 -40.14 -19.98 -5.32
N PHE A 8 -40.57 -20.50 -6.46
CA PHE A 8 -41.22 -19.69 -7.49
C PHE A 8 -42.56 -19.16 -6.96
N LEU A 9 -42.71 -17.84 -6.98
CA LEU A 9 -43.97 -17.16 -6.65
C LEU A 9 -44.80 -16.92 -7.92
N SER A 10 -44.12 -16.77 -9.06
CA SER A 10 -44.70 -16.69 -10.41
C SER A 10 -43.70 -17.20 -11.46
N GLN A 11 -44.03 -17.08 -12.75
CA GLN A 11 -43.07 -17.35 -13.82
C GLN A 11 -41.90 -16.36 -13.86
N THR A 12 -42.05 -15.18 -13.26
CA THR A 12 -41.08 -14.07 -13.34
C THR A 12 -40.61 -13.61 -11.97
N SER A 13 -40.94 -14.33 -10.89
CA SER A 13 -40.49 -13.97 -9.55
C SER A 13 -40.33 -15.20 -8.68
N PHE A 14 -39.29 -15.17 -7.86
CA PHE A 14 -39.02 -16.22 -6.90
C PHE A 14 -38.52 -15.65 -5.59
N ARG A 15 -38.48 -16.52 -4.57
CA ARG A 15 -37.95 -16.21 -3.26
C ARG A 15 -36.91 -17.26 -2.89
N VAL A 16 -35.83 -16.83 -2.25
CA VAL A 16 -34.87 -17.75 -1.63
C VAL A 16 -35.35 -18.02 -0.21
N GLU A 17 -35.61 -19.30 0.07
CA GLU A 17 -36.13 -19.76 1.35
C GLU A 17 -35.21 -20.83 1.95
N SER A 18 -35.36 -21.02 3.24
CA SER A 18 -34.49 -21.86 4.02
C SER A 18 -35.26 -22.60 5.13
N LYS A 19 -34.85 -23.85 5.41
CA LYS A 19 -35.37 -24.66 6.52
C LYS A 19 -34.24 -25.37 7.26
N ARG A 20 -34.43 -25.53 8.57
CA ARG A 20 -33.56 -26.31 9.45
C ARG A 20 -34.31 -27.54 9.97
N SER A 21 -33.66 -28.70 9.85
CA SER A 21 -34.09 -29.93 10.52
C SER A 21 -33.16 -30.22 11.70
N PRO A 22 -33.69 -30.28 12.94
CA PRO A 22 -32.89 -30.50 14.15
C PRO A 22 -32.47 -31.98 14.34
N ASP A 23 -33.08 -32.92 13.62
CA ASP A 23 -32.94 -34.36 13.82
C ASP A 23 -32.30 -35.08 12.62
N GLY A 24 -31.45 -34.36 11.88
CA GLY A 24 -30.70 -34.94 10.77
C GLY A 24 -31.53 -35.17 9.49
N GLY A 25 -32.66 -34.47 9.34
CA GLY A 25 -33.51 -34.53 8.15
C GLY A 25 -34.77 -35.38 8.31
N VAL A 26 -35.03 -35.93 9.50
CA VAL A 26 -36.20 -36.79 9.76
C VAL A 26 -37.48 -35.97 9.82
N THR A 27 -37.44 -34.82 10.50
CA THR A 27 -38.55 -33.86 10.54
C THR A 27 -38.13 -32.49 10.04
N TRP A 28 -39.08 -31.81 9.39
CA TRP A 28 -38.89 -30.48 8.83
C TRP A 28 -40.04 -29.56 9.28
N PRO A 29 -39.75 -28.29 9.60
CA PRO A 29 -40.78 -27.31 9.93
C PRO A 29 -41.69 -27.05 8.72
N THR A 30 -42.96 -26.74 9.00
CA THR A 30 -43.92 -26.31 7.97
C THR A 30 -43.49 -25.00 7.34
N ASP A 31 -43.11 -24.05 8.19
CA ASP A 31 -42.68 -22.71 7.78
C ASP A 31 -41.21 -22.69 7.38
N SER A 32 -40.87 -21.79 6.46
CA SER A 32 -39.51 -21.50 6.02
C SER A 32 -39.10 -20.09 6.44
N VAL A 33 -37.79 -19.88 6.55
CA VAL A 33 -37.20 -18.56 6.73
C VAL A 33 -36.92 -17.97 5.35
N ILE A 34 -37.29 -16.70 5.16
CA ILE A 34 -37.12 -15.98 3.89
C ILE A 34 -35.75 -15.33 3.91
N LEU A 35 -34.89 -15.67 2.94
CA LEU A 35 -33.55 -15.10 2.81
C LEU A 35 -33.53 -13.86 1.91
N GLY A 36 -34.37 -13.87 0.87
CA GLY A 36 -34.48 -12.76 -0.07
C GLY A 36 -35.61 -12.91 -1.06
N ASP A 37 -36.26 -11.81 -1.39
CA ASP A 37 -37.23 -11.70 -2.48
C ASP A 37 -36.52 -11.32 -3.79
N VAL A 38 -36.72 -12.11 -4.85
CA VAL A 38 -36.13 -11.86 -6.18
C VAL A 38 -37.26 -11.60 -7.18
N PRO A 39 -37.66 -10.32 -7.33
CA PRO A 39 -38.82 -9.95 -8.16
C PRO A 39 -38.58 -10.13 -9.66
N PHE A 40 -37.31 -10.22 -10.09
CA PHE A 40 -36.91 -10.41 -11.48
C PHE A 40 -35.72 -11.37 -11.55
N PRO A 41 -35.88 -12.64 -11.96
CA PRO A 41 -34.76 -13.50 -12.28
C PRO A 41 -33.96 -12.85 -13.41
N TRP A 42 -32.63 -12.95 -13.36
CA TRP A 42 -31.81 -12.69 -14.54
C TRP A 42 -32.03 -13.82 -15.55
N ASP A 43 -31.92 -13.56 -16.85
CA ASP A 43 -31.85 -14.61 -17.87
C ASP A 43 -30.85 -14.07 -18.87
N ASP A 44 -29.60 -14.53 -18.79
CA ASP A 44 -28.56 -14.05 -19.67
C ASP A 44 -28.98 -14.31 -21.14
N PRO A 45 -28.91 -13.30 -22.03
CA PRO A 45 -29.45 -13.43 -23.38
C PRO A 45 -28.71 -14.45 -24.23
N ASP A 46 -27.47 -14.76 -23.86
CA ASP A 46 -26.58 -15.60 -24.65
C ASP A 46 -26.24 -16.91 -23.94
N THR A 47 -26.01 -16.88 -22.63
CA THR A 47 -25.60 -18.02 -21.82
C THR A 47 -26.80 -18.65 -21.16
N ARG A 48 -26.89 -19.99 -21.18
CA ARG A 48 -27.81 -20.70 -20.30
C ARG A 48 -27.26 -20.61 -18.88
N ASP A 49 -27.55 -19.51 -18.20
CA ASP A 49 -27.03 -19.20 -16.87
C ASP A 49 -27.57 -20.15 -15.80
N GLY A 50 -28.85 -20.50 -15.81
CA GLY A 50 -29.42 -21.18 -14.65
C GLY A 50 -29.63 -20.20 -13.51
N SER A 51 -30.27 -19.07 -13.82
CA SER A 51 -30.67 -17.98 -12.91
C SER A 51 -31.45 -18.32 -11.63
N PHE A 52 -31.72 -19.60 -11.40
CA PHE A 52 -32.33 -20.17 -10.21
C PHE A 52 -31.35 -21.02 -9.38
N LEU A 53 -30.06 -21.03 -9.71
CA LEU A 53 -29.07 -21.76 -8.95
C LEU A 53 -28.67 -20.96 -7.71
N ILE A 54 -28.57 -21.68 -6.59
CA ILE A 54 -28.08 -21.18 -5.32
C ILE A 54 -26.94 -22.07 -4.86
N SER A 55 -26.04 -21.51 -4.07
CA SER A 55 -24.98 -22.26 -3.42
C SER A 55 -25.00 -21.99 -1.93
N ALA A 56 -24.60 -22.97 -1.13
CA ALA A 56 -24.56 -22.85 0.32
C ALA A 56 -23.30 -23.53 0.88
N ALA A 57 -22.75 -22.94 1.94
CA ALA A 57 -21.61 -23.48 2.68
C ALA A 57 -21.92 -23.51 4.18
N VAL A 58 -21.25 -24.40 4.89
CA VAL A 58 -21.35 -24.53 6.35
C VAL A 58 -19.96 -24.57 6.96
N ALA A 59 -19.73 -23.68 7.93
CA ALA A 59 -18.54 -23.69 8.76
C ALA A 59 -18.65 -24.89 9.72
N ARG A 60 -17.73 -25.84 9.60
CA ARG A 60 -17.83 -27.11 10.34
C ARG A 60 -17.62 -26.97 11.85
N ASP A 61 -16.88 -25.95 12.29
CA ASP A 61 -16.50 -25.79 13.70
C ASP A 61 -17.53 -24.93 14.45
N THR A 62 -18.07 -23.89 13.80
CA THR A 62 -19.05 -22.96 14.39
C THR A 62 -20.50 -23.30 14.04
N GLY A 63 -20.72 -23.99 12.92
CA GLY A 63 -22.05 -24.26 12.38
C GLY A 63 -22.68 -23.06 11.65
N SER A 64 -21.91 -21.98 11.43
CA SER A 64 -22.36 -20.84 10.63
C SER A 64 -22.69 -21.27 9.20
N LEU A 65 -23.77 -20.72 8.65
CA LEU A 65 -24.28 -21.04 7.33
C LEU A 65 -24.15 -19.83 6.40
N PHE A 66 -23.76 -20.09 5.15
CA PHE A 66 -23.69 -19.08 4.09
C PHE A 66 -24.56 -19.52 2.93
N VAL A 67 -25.35 -18.62 2.35
CA VAL A 67 -26.16 -18.88 1.16
C VAL A 67 -25.95 -17.76 0.16
N THR A 68 -25.66 -18.10 -1.09
CA THR A 68 -25.49 -17.15 -2.19
C THR A 68 -26.42 -17.46 -3.36
N TRP A 69 -26.88 -16.41 -4.04
CA TRP A 69 -27.78 -16.49 -5.20
C TRP A 69 -27.59 -15.28 -6.12
N THR A 70 -28.06 -15.41 -7.35
CA THR A 70 -28.13 -14.29 -8.31
C THR A 70 -29.43 -13.53 -8.13
N PHE A 71 -29.38 -12.19 -8.22
CA PHE A 71 -30.57 -11.35 -8.34
C PHE A 71 -30.36 -10.26 -9.41
N SER A 72 -31.45 -9.72 -9.97
CA SER A 72 -31.38 -8.63 -10.94
C SER A 72 -31.57 -7.27 -10.27
N SER A 73 -30.70 -6.32 -10.60
CA SER A 73 -30.80 -4.91 -10.22
C SER A 73 -30.54 -4.04 -11.45
N PHE A 74 -31.47 -3.12 -11.76
CA PHE A 74 -31.40 -2.23 -12.93
C PHE A 74 -31.03 -2.92 -14.26
N ASN A 75 -31.60 -4.11 -14.51
CA ASN A 75 -31.33 -4.94 -15.69
C ASN A 75 -29.87 -5.43 -15.80
N THR A 76 -29.22 -5.66 -14.66
CA THR A 76 -27.91 -6.33 -14.54
C THR A 76 -27.98 -7.39 -13.45
N ALA A 77 -27.35 -8.53 -13.68
CA ALA A 77 -27.24 -9.59 -12.68
C ALA A 77 -26.18 -9.24 -11.62
N ARG A 78 -26.48 -9.52 -10.36
CA ARG A 78 -25.61 -9.33 -9.20
C ARG A 78 -25.66 -10.56 -8.29
N ILE A 79 -24.65 -10.70 -7.47
CA ILE A 79 -24.55 -11.78 -6.48
C ILE A 79 -25.00 -11.24 -5.13
N ALA A 80 -25.82 -12.02 -4.43
CA ALA A 80 -26.16 -11.80 -3.04
C ALA A 80 -25.57 -12.92 -2.19
N VAL A 81 -25.18 -12.60 -0.96
CA VAL A 81 -24.74 -13.58 0.05
C VAL A 81 -25.30 -13.20 1.42
N THR A 82 -25.85 -14.17 2.15
CA THR A 82 -26.35 -13.97 3.52
C THR A 82 -25.78 -15.04 4.44
N ARG A 83 -25.70 -14.72 5.74
CA ARG A 83 -25.16 -15.61 6.77
C ARG A 83 -26.14 -15.87 7.90
N SER A 84 -25.96 -17.00 8.58
CA SER A 84 -26.66 -17.35 9.82
C SER A 84 -25.70 -18.01 10.81
N ASP A 85 -25.64 -17.48 12.03
CA ASP A 85 -24.77 -17.99 13.10
C ASP A 85 -25.53 -18.83 14.14
N ASP A 86 -26.84 -19.02 13.96
CA ASP A 86 -27.71 -19.78 14.86
C ASP A 86 -28.27 -21.07 14.22
N GLY A 87 -27.57 -21.56 13.20
CA GLY A 87 -27.91 -22.78 12.47
C GLY A 87 -29.13 -22.62 11.56
N GLY A 88 -29.41 -21.41 11.09
CA GLY A 88 -30.44 -21.09 10.09
C GLY A 88 -31.77 -20.61 10.67
N ALA A 89 -31.84 -20.30 11.96
CA ALA A 89 -33.06 -19.78 12.58
C ALA A 89 -33.25 -18.30 12.28
N THR A 90 -32.18 -17.51 12.27
CA THR A 90 -32.14 -16.12 11.83
C THR A 90 -31.03 -15.88 10.82
N TRP A 91 -31.20 -14.89 9.96
CA TRP A 91 -30.29 -14.58 8.86
C TRP A 91 -29.97 -13.09 8.82
N SER A 92 -28.76 -12.76 8.40
CA SER A 92 -28.35 -11.39 8.15
C SER A 92 -29.10 -10.79 6.94
N GLY A 93 -29.07 -9.47 6.83
CA GLY A 93 -29.28 -8.84 5.52
C GLY A 93 -28.25 -9.37 4.52
N PHE A 94 -28.62 -9.48 3.24
CA PHE A 94 -27.69 -9.93 2.22
C PHE A 94 -26.66 -8.84 1.89
N GLN A 95 -25.42 -9.27 1.66
CA GLN A 95 -24.32 -8.46 1.13
C GLN A 95 -24.17 -8.71 -0.38
N ILE A 96 -23.48 -7.81 -1.08
CA ILE A 96 -23.18 -7.92 -2.51
C ILE A 96 -21.65 -7.99 -2.65
N PRO A 97 -21.06 -9.17 -2.91
CA PRO A 97 -19.60 -9.35 -2.91
C PRO A 97 -18.93 -8.93 -4.22
N ASN A 98 -19.69 -8.60 -5.25
CA ASN A 98 -19.17 -8.21 -6.57
C ASN A 98 -19.28 -6.70 -6.81
N GLU A 99 -18.37 -6.13 -7.59
CA GLU A 99 -18.33 -4.71 -7.89
C GLU A 99 -19.49 -4.22 -8.78
N PHE A 100 -19.82 -2.93 -8.65
CA PHE A 100 -20.80 -2.23 -9.47
C PHE A 100 -20.13 -1.62 -10.69
N ALA A 101 -20.21 -2.32 -11.82
CA ALA A 101 -19.77 -1.76 -13.09
C ALA A 101 -20.89 -1.83 -14.15
N VAL A 102 -21.02 -0.73 -14.89
CA VAL A 102 -22.16 -0.46 -15.80
C VAL A 102 -22.10 -1.39 -17.01
N GLY A 103 -23.25 -2.04 -17.33
CA GLY A 103 -23.37 -2.93 -18.49
C GLY A 103 -22.81 -4.35 -18.29
N ARG A 104 -22.57 -4.76 -17.03
CA ARG A 104 -21.93 -6.03 -16.66
C ARG A 104 -22.84 -6.85 -15.75
N SER A 105 -22.92 -8.14 -16.01
CA SER A 105 -23.75 -9.09 -15.26
C SER A 105 -22.88 -10.14 -14.61
N ALA A 106 -23.13 -10.35 -13.31
CA ALA A 106 -22.53 -11.42 -12.51
C ALA A 106 -23.60 -12.48 -12.20
N PHE A 107 -23.34 -13.74 -12.54
CA PHE A 107 -24.28 -14.83 -12.36
C PHE A 107 -23.58 -16.15 -12.01
N ASN A 108 -24.36 -17.16 -11.65
CA ASN A 108 -23.88 -18.48 -11.23
C ASN A 108 -22.90 -18.48 -10.06
N PRO A 109 -23.29 -17.91 -8.90
CA PRO A 109 -22.40 -17.86 -7.77
C PRO A 109 -22.23 -19.24 -7.12
N THR A 110 -21.04 -19.49 -6.60
CA THR A 110 -20.75 -20.56 -5.64
C THR A 110 -20.07 -19.96 -4.41
N VAL A 111 -20.32 -20.55 -3.25
CA VAL A 111 -19.71 -20.13 -1.98
C VAL A 111 -19.02 -21.29 -1.30
N SER A 112 -17.89 -21.02 -0.67
CA SER A 112 -17.22 -21.92 0.26
C SER A 112 -16.73 -21.14 1.48
N CYS A 113 -16.56 -21.81 2.61
CA CYS A 113 -16.05 -21.19 3.82
C CYS A 113 -15.06 -22.11 4.53
N SER A 114 -14.13 -21.49 5.23
CA SER A 114 -13.23 -22.12 6.20
C SER A 114 -13.98 -22.83 7.32
N ALA A 115 -13.24 -23.64 8.08
CA ALA A 115 -13.81 -24.46 9.14
C ALA A 115 -14.44 -23.64 10.28
N ASP A 116 -13.80 -22.54 10.66
CA ASP A 116 -14.29 -21.57 11.65
C ASP A 116 -15.37 -20.63 11.08
N GLY A 117 -15.45 -20.52 9.76
CA GLY A 117 -16.40 -19.67 9.06
C GLY A 117 -15.95 -18.23 8.89
N GLN A 118 -14.69 -17.90 9.20
CA GLN A 118 -14.16 -16.55 9.09
C GLN A 118 -13.76 -16.20 7.66
N THR A 119 -13.03 -17.09 6.99
CA THR A 119 -12.76 -16.97 5.55
C THR A 119 -13.94 -17.51 4.75
N VAL A 120 -14.56 -16.67 3.92
CA VAL A 120 -15.68 -17.02 3.03
C VAL A 120 -15.37 -16.54 1.63
N THR A 121 -15.28 -17.44 0.66
CA THR A 121 -15.02 -17.09 -0.74
C THR A 121 -16.26 -17.32 -1.58
N VAL A 122 -16.64 -16.34 -2.38
CA VAL A 122 -17.73 -16.43 -3.37
C VAL A 122 -17.12 -16.22 -4.76
N SER A 123 -17.47 -17.07 -5.72
CA SER A 123 -17.06 -16.92 -7.12
C SER A 123 -18.24 -17.00 -8.08
N TRP A 124 -18.15 -16.33 -9.22
CA TRP A 124 -19.22 -16.20 -10.20
C TRP A 124 -18.68 -16.07 -11.64
N MET A 125 -19.58 -16.18 -12.61
CA MET A 125 -19.34 -15.78 -14.00
C MET A 125 -19.64 -14.31 -14.19
N ASP A 126 -18.78 -13.62 -14.95
CA ASP A 126 -18.86 -12.18 -15.18
C ASP A 126 -18.72 -11.84 -16.67
N THR A 127 -19.57 -10.95 -17.17
CA THR A 127 -19.58 -10.52 -18.58
C THR A 127 -18.76 -9.25 -18.84
N ARG A 128 -17.96 -8.78 -17.87
CA ARG A 128 -17.30 -7.48 -17.98
C ARG A 128 -16.27 -7.31 -19.08
N ASN A 129 -15.62 -8.41 -19.48
CA ASN A 129 -14.61 -8.39 -20.54
C ASN A 129 -15.16 -8.90 -21.87
N THR A 130 -16.49 -8.96 -22.01
CA THR A 130 -17.13 -9.43 -23.23
C THR A 130 -16.83 -8.47 -24.40
N PRO A 131 -16.16 -8.94 -25.47
CA PRO A 131 -15.85 -8.13 -26.63
C PRO A 131 -17.13 -7.77 -27.42
N ALA A 132 -17.07 -6.68 -28.18
CA ALA A 132 -18.21 -6.20 -28.98
C ALA A 132 -18.72 -7.22 -30.02
N GLU A 133 -17.90 -8.20 -30.42
CA GLU A 133 -18.19 -9.18 -31.48
C GLU A 133 -18.81 -10.50 -30.98
N GLY A 134 -19.03 -10.71 -29.67
CA GLY A 134 -19.61 -11.97 -29.22
C GLY A 134 -19.83 -12.15 -27.74
N SER A 135 -20.50 -13.24 -27.39
CA SER A 135 -20.91 -13.62 -26.03
C SER A 135 -19.77 -14.32 -25.28
N HIS A 136 -19.29 -13.69 -24.21
CA HIS A 136 -18.17 -14.23 -23.43
C HIS A 136 -18.40 -14.10 -21.94
N VAL A 137 -17.68 -14.92 -21.17
CA VAL A 137 -17.65 -14.86 -19.71
C VAL A 137 -16.24 -15.02 -19.18
N ASP A 138 -16.03 -14.48 -17.99
CA ASP A 138 -14.87 -14.71 -17.16
C ASP A 138 -15.28 -15.23 -15.79
N MET A 139 -14.35 -15.90 -15.12
CA MET A 139 -14.57 -16.33 -13.74
C MET A 139 -13.95 -15.29 -12.80
N TYR A 140 -14.74 -14.83 -11.85
CA TYR A 140 -14.35 -13.87 -10.82
C TYR A 140 -14.65 -14.42 -9.43
N ALA A 141 -13.97 -13.89 -8.42
CA ALA A 141 -14.21 -14.19 -7.02
C ALA A 141 -14.03 -12.96 -6.13
N SER A 142 -14.55 -13.05 -4.91
CA SER A 142 -14.27 -12.14 -3.78
C SER A 142 -14.24 -12.96 -2.50
N THR A 143 -13.41 -12.53 -1.54
CA THR A 143 -13.25 -13.22 -0.26
C THR A 143 -13.56 -12.27 0.90
N SER A 144 -14.27 -12.79 1.89
CA SER A 144 -14.42 -12.19 3.21
C SER A 144 -13.52 -12.91 4.21
N MET A 145 -12.94 -12.16 5.16
CA MET A 145 -12.08 -12.67 6.23
C MET A 145 -12.72 -12.50 7.63
N ASP A 146 -13.92 -11.94 7.68
CA ASP A 146 -14.68 -11.61 8.91
C ASP A 146 -16.07 -12.28 8.92
N GLY A 147 -16.14 -13.45 8.29
CA GLY A 147 -17.32 -14.31 8.24
C GLY A 147 -18.44 -13.74 7.39
N GLY A 148 -18.13 -13.03 6.31
CA GLY A 148 -19.09 -12.47 5.36
C GLY A 148 -19.65 -11.10 5.75
N THR A 149 -19.04 -10.39 6.70
CA THR A 149 -19.47 -9.02 7.06
C THR A 149 -18.96 -8.03 6.02
N THR A 150 -17.70 -8.15 5.62
CA THR A 150 -17.03 -7.34 4.59
C THR A 150 -16.35 -8.21 3.55
N TRP A 151 -16.06 -7.64 2.37
CA TRP A 151 -15.61 -8.38 1.19
C TRP A 151 -14.44 -7.66 0.54
N SER A 152 -13.46 -8.42 0.03
CA SER A 152 -12.38 -7.91 -0.80
C SER A 152 -12.93 -7.30 -2.10
N PRO A 153 -12.16 -6.43 -2.78
CA PRO A 153 -12.37 -6.18 -4.20
C PRO A 153 -12.49 -7.49 -4.97
N ASP A 154 -13.30 -7.49 -6.04
CA ASP A 154 -13.42 -8.68 -6.87
C ASP A 154 -12.22 -8.83 -7.80
N PHE A 155 -11.86 -10.08 -8.08
CA PHE A 155 -10.67 -10.40 -8.86
C PHE A 155 -10.96 -11.55 -9.81
N ARG A 156 -10.30 -11.49 -10.97
CA ARG A 156 -10.44 -12.50 -12.00
C ARG A 156 -9.62 -13.74 -11.64
N ILE A 157 -10.26 -14.92 -11.69
CA ILE A 157 -9.60 -16.22 -11.49
C ILE A 157 -9.35 -16.97 -12.80
N SER A 158 -10.05 -16.60 -13.89
CA SER A 158 -9.76 -17.12 -15.22
C SER A 158 -8.52 -16.42 -15.83
N ASP A 159 -7.64 -17.19 -16.45
CA ASP A 159 -6.48 -16.69 -17.21
C ASP A 159 -6.84 -16.18 -18.61
N ARG A 160 -8.08 -16.38 -19.05
CA ARG A 160 -8.56 -16.04 -20.40
C ARG A 160 -10.08 -15.87 -20.42
N THR A 161 -10.55 -15.12 -21.41
CA THR A 161 -11.97 -14.84 -21.62
C THR A 161 -12.59 -15.95 -22.45
N THR A 162 -13.71 -16.49 -21.97
CA THR A 162 -14.35 -17.69 -22.50
C THR A 162 -15.40 -17.34 -23.53
N ASP A 163 -15.26 -17.82 -24.77
CA ASP A 163 -16.30 -17.68 -25.80
C ASP A 163 -17.39 -18.74 -25.58
N VAL A 164 -18.56 -18.34 -25.07
CA VAL A 164 -19.61 -19.32 -24.75
C VAL A 164 -20.23 -19.94 -26.00
N ARG A 165 -20.03 -19.37 -27.19
CA ARG A 165 -20.60 -19.86 -28.45
C ARG A 165 -20.01 -21.18 -28.92
N LEU A 166 -18.84 -21.53 -28.38
CA LEU A 166 -18.19 -22.83 -28.59
C LEU A 166 -18.80 -23.94 -27.73
N ALA A 167 -19.75 -23.61 -26.85
CA ALA A 167 -20.50 -24.59 -26.08
C ALA A 167 -21.77 -25.05 -26.80
N GLN A 168 -22.44 -26.07 -26.26
CA GLN A 168 -23.68 -26.60 -26.85
C GLN A 168 -24.80 -25.56 -26.80
N LEU A 169 -25.32 -25.16 -27.97
CA LEU A 169 -26.51 -24.30 -28.06
C LEU A 169 -27.77 -25.06 -27.62
N THR A 170 -28.56 -24.45 -26.74
CA THR A 170 -29.86 -24.94 -26.28
C THR A 170 -30.97 -23.94 -26.61
N SER A 171 -32.23 -24.28 -26.29
CA SER A 171 -33.35 -23.34 -26.43
C SER A 171 -33.32 -22.15 -25.46
N ARG A 172 -32.38 -22.12 -24.51
CA ARG A 172 -32.21 -21.06 -23.50
C ARG A 172 -30.80 -20.47 -23.48
N GLY A 173 -30.09 -20.52 -24.61
CA GLY A 173 -28.71 -20.04 -24.73
C GLY A 173 -27.66 -21.16 -24.76
N TYR A 174 -26.39 -20.76 -24.82
CA TYR A 174 -25.23 -21.67 -24.84
C TYR A 174 -24.99 -22.26 -23.45
N MET A 175 -24.90 -23.59 -23.38
CA MET A 175 -24.72 -24.33 -22.13
C MET A 175 -23.26 -24.72 -21.96
N LEU A 176 -22.53 -23.98 -21.12
CA LEU A 176 -21.17 -24.35 -20.70
C LEU A 176 -21.18 -25.67 -19.91
N GLY A 177 -22.20 -25.92 -19.08
CA GLY A 177 -22.31 -27.14 -18.26
C GLY A 177 -22.76 -26.80 -16.85
N ASP A 178 -22.74 -27.78 -15.95
CA ASP A 178 -23.21 -27.63 -14.55
C ASP A 178 -22.08 -27.79 -13.51
N TYR A 179 -20.82 -27.93 -13.95
CA TYR A 179 -19.66 -28.21 -13.08
C TYR A 179 -18.96 -26.94 -12.61
N TYR A 180 -19.58 -26.23 -11.65
CA TYR A 180 -18.99 -25.07 -10.97
C TYR A 180 -18.93 -25.30 -9.47
N GLY A 181 -17.83 -24.92 -8.83
CA GLY A 181 -17.72 -25.05 -7.38
C GLY A 181 -16.42 -24.52 -6.82
N LEU A 182 -16.44 -24.23 -5.52
CA LEU A 182 -15.28 -23.90 -4.72
C LEU A 182 -15.05 -24.98 -3.66
N ALA A 183 -13.81 -25.42 -3.52
CA ALA A 183 -13.36 -26.12 -2.33
C ALA A 183 -12.62 -25.13 -1.44
N ALA A 184 -13.16 -24.92 -0.24
CA ALA A 184 -12.56 -24.03 0.75
C ALA A 184 -11.12 -24.46 1.05
N ALA A 185 -10.26 -23.46 1.14
CA ALA A 185 -8.94 -23.60 1.71
C ALA A 185 -9.05 -24.10 3.17
N PRO A 186 -8.30 -25.15 3.57
CA PRO A 186 -8.30 -25.62 4.96
C PRO A 186 -7.85 -24.56 5.97
N THR A 187 -6.93 -23.68 5.54
CA THR A 187 -6.48 -22.49 6.28
C THR A 187 -6.56 -21.25 5.37
N PRO A 188 -6.58 -20.02 5.91
CA PRO A 188 -6.62 -18.81 5.09
C PRO A 188 -5.44 -18.65 4.12
N SER A 189 -4.31 -19.31 4.42
CA SER A 189 -3.12 -19.32 3.57
C SER A 189 -3.08 -20.43 2.52
N ASP A 190 -3.98 -21.42 2.61
CA ASP A 190 -4.09 -22.44 1.59
C ASP A 190 -4.81 -21.88 0.36
N PRO A 191 -4.47 -22.34 -0.85
CA PRO A 191 -5.18 -21.90 -2.03
C PRO A 191 -6.59 -22.52 -2.07
N THR A 192 -7.59 -21.68 -2.31
CA THR A 192 -8.93 -22.11 -2.69
C THR A 192 -8.85 -22.76 -4.07
N ILE A 193 -9.56 -23.87 -4.25
CA ILE A 193 -9.65 -24.54 -5.55
C ILE A 193 -11.00 -24.18 -6.16
N ALA A 194 -10.99 -23.51 -7.31
CA ALA A 194 -12.17 -23.32 -8.14
C ALA A 194 -12.20 -24.36 -9.25
N VAL A 195 -13.39 -24.86 -9.55
CA VAL A 195 -13.71 -25.58 -10.78
C VAL A 195 -14.82 -24.83 -11.52
N TRP A 196 -14.69 -24.71 -12.84
CA TRP A 196 -15.73 -24.20 -13.73
C TRP A 196 -15.63 -24.89 -15.08
N VAL A 197 -16.59 -24.63 -15.97
CA VAL A 197 -16.51 -25.05 -17.37
C VAL A 197 -16.22 -23.85 -18.26
N ASP A 198 -15.25 -23.99 -19.15
CA ASP A 198 -15.03 -23.03 -20.23
C ASP A 198 -14.67 -23.71 -21.55
N THR A 199 -14.50 -22.91 -22.61
CA THR A 199 -14.36 -23.36 -23.99
C THR A 199 -12.94 -23.21 -24.54
N ARG A 200 -11.93 -23.07 -23.66
CA ARG A 200 -10.56 -22.76 -24.07
C ARG A 200 -9.89 -23.82 -24.94
N SER A 201 -10.38 -25.06 -24.87
CA SER A 201 -9.95 -26.21 -25.65
C SER A 201 -10.64 -26.29 -27.02
N GLY A 202 -11.59 -25.40 -27.29
CA GLY A 202 -12.44 -25.40 -28.48
C GLY A 202 -13.83 -26.01 -28.26
N GLU A 203 -14.07 -26.64 -27.11
CA GLU A 203 -15.34 -27.25 -26.67
C GLU A 203 -15.52 -27.02 -25.17
N ALA A 204 -16.70 -27.23 -24.62
CA ALA A 204 -16.97 -27.01 -23.18
C ALA A 204 -16.30 -28.09 -22.29
N ASP A 205 -15.24 -27.72 -21.58
CA ASP A 205 -14.43 -28.60 -20.73
C ASP A 205 -14.27 -28.08 -19.29
N PRO A 206 -14.27 -28.95 -18.27
CA PRO A 206 -14.05 -28.55 -16.89
C PRO A 206 -12.58 -28.13 -16.67
N ILE A 207 -12.40 -26.97 -16.06
CA ILE A 207 -11.13 -26.36 -15.69
C ILE A 207 -11.08 -26.21 -14.19
N ALA A 208 -9.96 -26.56 -13.59
CA ALA A 208 -9.68 -26.28 -12.19
C ALA A 208 -8.49 -25.33 -12.08
N THR A 209 -8.60 -24.35 -11.19
CA THR A 209 -7.48 -23.52 -10.78
C THR A 209 -7.36 -23.51 -9.27
N ARG A 210 -6.16 -23.23 -8.79
CA ARG A 210 -5.91 -22.90 -7.40
C ARG A 210 -5.60 -21.41 -7.35
N PHE A 211 -6.25 -20.68 -6.47
CA PHE A 211 -5.99 -19.27 -6.26
C PHE A 211 -5.88 -19.01 -4.76
N SER A 212 -4.97 -18.14 -4.37
CA SER A 212 -4.99 -17.64 -3.00
C SER A 212 -6.20 -16.70 -2.89
N PRO A 213 -7.04 -16.83 -1.85
CA PRO A 213 -8.07 -15.84 -1.55
C PRO A 213 -7.51 -14.43 -1.27
N ILE A 214 -6.18 -14.29 -1.29
CA ILE A 214 -5.42 -13.05 -1.22
C ILE A 214 -4.92 -12.65 -2.63
N PRO A 215 -5.75 -12.02 -3.46
CA PRO A 215 -5.30 -11.16 -4.53
C PRO A 215 -5.22 -9.75 -3.98
N THR A 216 -3.99 -9.24 -3.88
CA THR A 216 -3.69 -7.80 -3.78
C THR A 216 -4.58 -7.09 -2.77
N GLU A 217 -4.28 -7.28 -1.50
CA GLU A 217 -5.03 -6.68 -0.41
C GLU A 217 -5.10 -5.16 -0.59
N SER A 218 -6.18 -4.58 -0.08
CA SER A 218 -6.17 -3.18 0.33
C SER A 218 -5.99 -3.19 1.84
N TYR A 219 -5.34 -2.17 2.40
CA TYR A 219 -5.22 -2.02 3.86
C TYR A 219 -6.58 -2.14 4.57
N ALA A 220 -7.66 -1.69 3.93
CA ALA A 220 -9.02 -1.80 4.45
C ALA A 220 -9.44 -3.27 4.64
N SER A 221 -9.15 -4.14 3.68
CA SER A 221 -9.50 -5.57 3.76
C SER A 221 -8.66 -6.31 4.81
N TRP A 222 -7.38 -5.96 4.94
CA TRP A 222 -6.48 -6.54 5.93
C TRP A 222 -6.79 -6.08 7.36
N SER A 223 -7.05 -4.77 7.57
CA SER A 223 -7.32 -4.21 8.90
C SER A 223 -8.62 -4.73 9.50
N ILE A 224 -9.64 -4.92 8.66
CA ILE A 224 -10.91 -5.53 9.07
C ILE A 224 -10.71 -6.99 9.50
N ALA A 225 -9.84 -7.73 8.80
CA ALA A 225 -9.56 -9.13 9.09
C ALA A 225 -8.83 -9.33 10.43
N HIS A 226 -7.85 -8.46 10.74
CA HIS A 226 -6.96 -8.65 11.89
C HIS A 226 -7.43 -7.94 13.17
N LEU A 227 -7.97 -6.73 13.06
CA LEU A 227 -8.21 -5.86 14.22
C LEU A 227 -9.66 -5.88 14.71
N ASN A 228 -10.57 -6.39 13.87
CA ASN A 228 -11.92 -6.86 14.16
C ASN A 228 -12.66 -6.20 15.35
N SER A 229 -12.69 -4.86 15.45
CA SER A 229 -13.31 -4.21 16.61
C SER A 229 -14.02 -2.89 16.30
N ARG A 230 -15.08 -2.63 17.06
CA ARG A 230 -15.88 -1.39 17.07
C ARG A 230 -15.11 -0.19 17.64
N ASN A 231 -13.78 -0.26 17.72
CA ASN A 231 -12.89 0.78 18.20
C ASN A 231 -12.10 1.31 17.00
N THR A 232 -12.57 2.39 16.38
CA THR A 232 -12.00 2.91 15.13
C THR A 232 -10.55 3.34 15.28
N THR A 233 -10.08 3.58 16.50
CA THR A 233 -8.72 4.05 16.81
C THR A 233 -7.66 2.98 16.60
N ASP A 234 -7.96 1.71 16.89
CA ASP A 234 -6.99 0.62 16.78
C ASP A 234 -6.85 0.12 15.34
N SER A 235 -7.84 0.40 14.48
CA SER A 235 -7.86 0.07 13.05
C SER A 235 -7.19 1.12 12.16
N GLU A 236 -6.79 2.27 12.71
CA GLU A 236 -6.13 3.32 11.93
C GLU A 236 -4.80 2.80 11.36
N PRO A 237 -4.42 3.16 10.12
CA PRO A 237 -3.14 2.78 9.52
C PRO A 237 -1.90 3.07 10.38
N ALA A 238 -2.00 4.09 11.25
CA ALA A 238 -0.93 4.52 12.15
C ALA A 238 -1.06 3.97 13.58
N ALA A 239 -2.10 3.20 13.89
CA ALA A 239 -2.24 2.59 15.21
C ALA A 239 -1.24 1.44 15.38
N ASN A 240 -0.86 1.20 16.62
CA ASN A 240 0.03 0.13 17.05
C ASN A 240 -0.63 -0.47 18.31
N PRO A 241 -1.49 -1.50 18.14
CA PRO A 241 -2.28 -2.04 19.24
C PRO A 241 -1.48 -2.93 20.21
N ASP A 242 -0.41 -3.54 19.71
CA ASP A 242 0.50 -4.48 20.39
C ASP A 242 1.64 -3.81 21.18
N GLY A 243 2.02 -2.58 20.84
CA GLY A 243 3.05 -1.81 21.55
C GLY A 243 4.47 -1.95 20.99
N ASP A 244 4.67 -2.66 19.88
CA ASP A 244 5.98 -3.13 19.39
C ASP A 244 6.75 -2.16 18.47
N ALA A 245 6.23 -0.93 18.33
CA ALA A 245 6.69 0.16 17.47
C ALA A 245 6.38 0.03 15.97
N TYR A 246 5.74 -1.05 15.52
CA TYR A 246 5.29 -1.20 14.13
C TYR A 246 3.82 -0.77 13.95
N PRO A 247 3.52 0.22 13.10
CA PRO A 247 2.14 0.63 12.86
C PRO A 247 1.42 -0.39 11.95
N ASN A 248 0.10 -0.48 12.07
CA ASN A 248 -0.76 -1.37 11.27
C ASN A 248 -0.46 -1.37 9.75
N LEU A 249 -0.12 -0.21 9.15
CA LEU A 249 0.21 -0.14 7.73
C LEU A 249 1.53 -0.86 7.38
N PHE A 250 2.48 -0.89 8.31
CA PHE A 250 3.69 -1.69 8.21
C PHE A 250 3.36 -3.17 8.38
N GLU A 251 2.63 -3.52 9.43
CA GLU A 251 2.16 -4.88 9.68
C GLU A 251 1.43 -5.48 8.46
N TYR A 252 0.58 -4.67 7.83
CA TYR A 252 -0.08 -4.95 6.56
C TYR A 252 0.87 -5.26 5.41
N ALA A 253 1.87 -4.39 5.18
CA ALA A 253 2.81 -4.53 4.07
C ALA A 253 3.68 -5.79 4.18
N TYR A 254 3.88 -6.29 5.41
CA TYR A 254 4.70 -7.47 5.71
C TYR A 254 3.87 -8.72 6.07
N GLY A 255 2.53 -8.63 6.09
CA GLY A 255 1.63 -9.74 6.37
C GLY A 255 1.72 -10.23 7.82
N LEU A 256 1.96 -9.32 8.75
CA LEU A 256 2.13 -9.54 10.17
C LEU A 256 0.79 -9.37 10.93
N ASP A 257 0.76 -9.74 12.21
CA ASP A 257 -0.46 -9.73 13.03
C ASP A 257 -0.42 -8.56 14.02
N PRO A 258 -1.20 -7.48 13.79
CA PRO A 258 -1.12 -6.22 14.55
C PRO A 258 -1.64 -6.28 15.99
N LEU A 259 -1.81 -7.49 16.54
CA LEU A 259 -2.17 -7.74 17.92
C LEU A 259 -1.11 -8.58 18.65
N THR A 260 -0.02 -8.92 17.97
CA THR A 260 1.08 -9.72 18.48
C THR A 260 2.32 -8.83 18.57
N ASP A 261 3.19 -9.08 19.56
CA ASP A 261 4.44 -8.33 19.67
C ASP A 261 5.51 -9.05 18.85
N GLU A 262 5.89 -8.46 17.72
CA GLU A 262 6.88 -8.98 16.79
C GLU A 262 8.32 -8.55 17.11
N SER A 263 8.56 -7.95 18.29
CA SER A 263 9.90 -7.53 18.71
C SER A 263 10.83 -8.75 18.94
N GLY A 264 11.51 -9.16 17.86
CA GLY A 264 12.47 -10.25 17.80
C GLY A 264 13.88 -9.82 17.38
N SER A 265 14.87 -10.66 17.67
CA SER A 265 16.29 -10.42 17.36
C SER A 265 16.53 -10.21 15.87
N ALA A 266 17.34 -9.20 15.53
CA ALA A 266 17.64 -8.82 14.16
C ALA A 266 18.56 -9.84 13.46
N LEU A 267 18.29 -10.14 12.18
CA LEU A 267 19.11 -11.02 11.37
C LEU A 267 20.16 -10.21 10.59
N GLU A 268 21.43 -10.34 10.97
CA GLU A 268 22.53 -9.63 10.31
C GLU A 268 23.13 -10.45 9.16
N LEU A 269 22.83 -10.07 7.91
CA LEU A 269 23.48 -10.59 6.71
C LEU A 269 24.81 -9.87 6.51
N ARG A 270 25.89 -10.59 6.20
CA ARG A 270 27.20 -9.97 5.97
C ARG A 270 27.73 -10.30 4.57
N SER A 271 28.60 -9.47 4.01
CA SER A 271 29.38 -9.85 2.83
C SER A 271 30.75 -10.38 3.25
N GLU A 272 31.40 -11.19 2.42
CA GLU A 272 32.78 -11.65 2.66
C GLU A 272 33.80 -10.48 2.77
N SER A 273 33.44 -9.26 2.34
CA SER A 273 34.23 -8.03 2.52
C SER A 273 34.04 -7.36 3.89
N GLY A 274 33.20 -7.93 4.77
CA GLY A 274 32.90 -7.42 6.10
C GLY A 274 31.74 -6.42 6.18
N ASN A 275 30.94 -6.25 5.11
CA ASN A 275 29.73 -5.44 5.13
C ASN A 275 28.70 -6.17 6.00
N ALA A 276 27.85 -5.45 6.72
CA ALA A 276 26.73 -6.04 7.44
C ALA A 276 25.45 -5.28 7.11
N PHE A 277 24.48 -5.98 6.55
CA PHE A 277 23.11 -5.53 6.36
C PHE A 277 22.25 -6.24 7.41
N VAL A 278 21.83 -5.48 8.41
CA VAL A 278 20.87 -5.98 9.41
C VAL A 278 19.50 -5.96 8.77
N VAL A 279 18.99 -7.14 8.41
CA VAL A 279 17.59 -7.32 8.09
C VAL A 279 16.87 -7.57 9.41
N THR A 280 16.19 -6.56 9.93
CA THR A 280 15.28 -6.77 11.05
C THR A 280 14.00 -7.35 10.48
N GLU A 281 13.98 -8.68 10.30
CA GLU A 281 12.74 -9.39 10.05
C GLU A 281 12.09 -9.72 11.40
N PRO A 282 10.75 -9.66 11.51
CA PRO A 282 10.04 -10.04 12.71
C PRO A 282 10.20 -11.55 12.93
N VAL A 283 11.09 -11.92 13.85
CA VAL A 283 11.24 -13.31 14.30
C VAL A 283 10.44 -13.47 15.57
N GLY A 284 9.13 -13.72 15.42
CA GLY A 284 8.24 -13.90 16.56
C GLY A 284 8.72 -15.04 17.50
N PRO A 285 8.54 -14.90 18.83
CA PRO A 285 9.12 -15.81 19.82
C PRO A 285 8.54 -17.24 19.84
N GLU A 286 7.45 -17.53 19.10
CA GLU A 286 6.75 -18.83 19.17
C GLU A 286 6.43 -19.53 17.83
N ARG A 287 7.07 -19.19 16.70
CA ARG A 287 6.79 -19.91 15.42
C ARG A 287 7.89 -20.86 14.97
N GLU A 288 7.62 -22.17 15.09
CA GLU A 288 8.29 -23.24 14.33
C GLU A 288 7.91 -23.25 12.83
N ASP A 289 6.98 -22.39 12.38
CA ASP A 289 6.30 -22.49 11.07
C ASP A 289 6.75 -21.50 9.97
N VAL A 290 7.62 -20.52 10.27
CA VAL A 290 8.23 -19.62 9.27
C VAL A 290 9.69 -19.39 9.63
N GLY A 291 10.55 -20.33 9.24
CA GLY A 291 12.00 -20.11 9.25
C GLY A 291 12.46 -19.59 7.88
N VAL A 292 13.37 -18.62 7.86
CA VAL A 292 14.16 -18.34 6.64
C VAL A 292 14.84 -19.65 6.26
N ALA A 293 14.47 -20.23 5.12
CA ALA A 293 15.01 -21.52 4.68
C ALA A 293 16.22 -21.34 3.76
N GLY A 294 16.46 -20.13 3.28
CA GLY A 294 17.65 -19.77 2.52
C GLY A 294 17.46 -18.54 1.65
N TRP A 295 18.43 -18.33 0.76
CA TRP A 295 18.51 -17.15 -0.10
C TRP A 295 18.80 -17.55 -1.54
N GLN A 296 18.22 -16.81 -2.49
CA GLN A 296 18.62 -16.81 -3.89
C GLN A 296 19.42 -15.53 -4.18
N GLN A 297 20.32 -15.61 -5.15
CA GLN A 297 21.08 -14.47 -5.65
C GLN A 297 20.91 -14.31 -7.15
N SER A 298 20.93 -13.07 -7.62
CA SER A 298 20.98 -12.68 -9.02
C SER A 298 21.92 -11.48 -9.19
N VAL A 299 22.59 -11.39 -10.32
CA VAL A 299 23.47 -10.24 -10.67
C VAL A 299 22.81 -9.28 -11.67
N ASP A 300 21.66 -9.68 -12.21
CA ASP A 300 20.93 -8.99 -13.27
C ASP A 300 19.43 -8.80 -12.93
N GLY A 301 18.98 -9.26 -11.76
CA GLY A 301 17.58 -9.22 -11.32
C GLY A 301 16.67 -10.23 -12.03
N GLU A 302 17.15 -10.87 -13.09
CA GLU A 302 16.34 -11.76 -13.95
C GLU A 302 16.70 -13.23 -13.74
N ASN A 303 17.98 -13.56 -13.60
CA ASN A 303 18.48 -14.92 -13.47
C ASN A 303 18.85 -15.24 -12.02
N TRP A 304 18.03 -16.06 -11.36
CA TRP A 304 18.15 -16.37 -9.94
C TRP A 304 18.77 -17.74 -9.70
N THR A 305 19.74 -17.80 -8.79
CA THR A 305 20.40 -19.04 -8.37
C THR A 305 20.32 -19.19 -6.85
N THR A 306 20.16 -20.41 -6.34
CA THR A 306 20.14 -20.61 -4.86
C THR A 306 21.53 -20.34 -4.30
N ALA A 307 21.63 -19.36 -3.41
CA ALA A 307 22.88 -18.89 -2.81
C ALA A 307 23.18 -19.60 -1.48
N THR A 308 22.17 -19.80 -0.62
CA THR A 308 22.34 -20.42 0.71
C THR A 308 21.06 -21.12 1.16
N VAL A 309 21.18 -22.17 1.99
CA VAL A 309 20.07 -22.86 2.67
C VAL A 309 20.36 -22.88 4.17
N ILE A 310 19.47 -22.32 4.99
CA ILE A 310 19.61 -22.28 6.45
C ILE A 310 18.86 -23.47 7.03
N SER A 311 19.55 -24.32 7.81
CA SER A 311 18.97 -25.56 8.35
C SER A 311 18.53 -25.46 9.82
N SER A 312 18.92 -24.39 10.54
CA SER A 312 18.46 -24.04 11.88
C SER A 312 18.92 -22.62 12.26
N VAL A 313 18.08 -21.84 12.93
CA VAL A 313 18.43 -20.53 13.51
C VAL A 313 19.03 -20.73 14.92
N PRO A 314 20.20 -20.17 15.26
CA PRO A 314 20.79 -20.26 16.60
C PRO A 314 19.94 -19.59 17.69
N ALA A 315 20.01 -20.11 18.92
CA ALA A 315 19.15 -19.69 20.04
C ALA A 315 19.43 -18.28 20.60
N ASP A 316 20.53 -17.64 20.18
CA ASP A 316 20.86 -16.24 20.48
C ASP A 316 20.23 -15.24 19.48
N GLY A 317 19.55 -15.74 18.45
CA GLY A 317 18.77 -14.92 17.52
C GLY A 317 19.60 -14.19 16.45
N GLU A 318 20.92 -14.42 16.40
CA GLU A 318 21.79 -13.86 15.36
C GLU A 318 22.26 -14.99 14.41
N THR A 319 21.87 -14.94 13.13
CA THR A 319 22.44 -15.83 12.11
C THR A 319 23.24 -15.03 11.10
N GLN A 320 24.57 -15.15 11.13
CA GLN A 320 25.45 -14.51 10.14
C GLN A 320 25.52 -15.34 8.85
N LEU A 321 25.32 -14.69 7.70
CA LEU A 321 25.47 -15.31 6.38
C LEU A 321 26.36 -14.45 5.49
N ASP A 322 27.42 -15.05 4.93
CA ASP A 322 28.40 -14.36 4.08
C ASP A 322 28.17 -14.66 2.58
N PHE A 323 28.06 -13.62 1.73
CA PHE A 323 27.94 -13.75 0.27
C PHE A 323 29.12 -13.10 -0.49
N PRO A 324 29.59 -13.68 -1.62
CA PRO A 324 30.66 -13.11 -2.42
C PRO A 324 30.15 -12.03 -3.38
N THR A 325 30.48 -10.75 -3.11
CA THR A 325 30.23 -9.62 -4.03
C THR A 325 31.55 -9.09 -4.61
N ALA A 326 31.58 -8.82 -5.93
CA ALA A 326 32.68 -8.08 -6.56
C ALA A 326 32.48 -6.56 -6.36
N ALA A 327 33.56 -5.79 -6.30
CA ALA A 327 33.48 -4.33 -6.20
C ALA A 327 32.70 -3.72 -7.39
N ASN A 328 31.79 -2.77 -7.09
CA ASN A 328 30.90 -2.10 -8.05
C ASN A 328 29.87 -3.02 -8.74
N GLN A 329 29.49 -4.13 -8.12
CA GLN A 329 28.41 -4.99 -8.62
C GLN A 329 27.28 -5.05 -7.59
N ALA A 330 26.05 -4.83 -8.02
CA ALA A 330 24.87 -5.13 -7.21
C ALA A 330 24.58 -6.63 -7.30
N ILE A 331 24.30 -7.26 -6.16
CA ILE A 331 23.74 -8.61 -6.11
C ILE A 331 22.34 -8.48 -5.51
N TYR A 332 21.35 -8.91 -6.27
CA TYR A 332 19.99 -9.05 -5.79
C TYR A 332 19.91 -10.30 -4.95
N LEU A 333 19.52 -10.17 -3.69
CA LEU A 333 19.26 -11.27 -2.77
C LEU A 333 17.75 -11.39 -2.57
N ARG A 334 17.28 -12.62 -2.53
CA ARG A 334 15.86 -12.93 -2.39
C ARG A 334 15.71 -14.02 -1.34
N PRO A 335 15.12 -13.74 -0.17
CA PRO A 335 14.88 -14.77 0.82
C PRO A 335 13.83 -15.73 0.28
N PHE A 336 13.95 -16.99 0.68
CA PHE A 336 12.82 -17.89 0.64
C PHE A 336 12.59 -18.52 2.00
N PHE A 337 11.33 -18.54 2.39
CA PHE A 337 10.86 -19.13 3.63
C PHE A 337 10.38 -20.54 3.33
N ASP A 338 10.62 -21.46 4.27
CA ASP A 338 10.02 -22.79 4.20
C ASP A 338 8.81 -22.83 5.12
N ARG A 339 7.63 -22.90 4.51
CA ARG A 339 6.39 -23.17 5.21
C ARG A 339 6.04 -24.63 4.92
N ASN A 340 6.34 -25.53 5.87
CA ASN A 340 5.95 -26.95 5.79
C ASN A 340 6.37 -27.68 4.49
N GLY A 341 7.56 -27.41 3.97
CA GLY A 341 8.12 -27.99 2.74
C GLY A 341 7.81 -27.20 1.47
N GLN A 342 7.18 -26.02 1.57
CA GLN A 342 6.87 -25.14 0.45
C GLN A 342 7.66 -23.83 0.54
N ARG A 343 8.48 -23.58 -0.50
CA ARG A 343 9.27 -22.36 -0.64
C ARG A 343 8.39 -21.17 -1.00
N ILE A 344 8.36 -20.15 -0.15
CA ILE A 344 7.72 -18.85 -0.41
C ILE A 344 8.84 -17.83 -0.60
N VAL A 345 8.76 -17.08 -1.70
CA VAL A 345 9.75 -16.06 -2.07
C VAL A 345 9.20 -14.69 -1.65
N SER A 346 10.01 -13.86 -0.99
CA SER A 346 9.64 -12.49 -0.61
C SER A 346 10.39 -11.45 -1.45
N GLN A 347 10.36 -10.18 -1.01
CA GLN A 347 10.92 -9.02 -1.69
C GLN A 347 12.40 -9.22 -2.06
N ASP A 348 12.77 -8.66 -3.22
CA ASP A 348 14.15 -8.65 -3.69
C ASP A 348 14.92 -7.52 -3.01
N TYR A 349 16.05 -7.84 -2.40
CA TYR A 349 16.96 -6.88 -1.80
C TYR A 349 18.11 -6.65 -2.77
N ALA A 350 18.24 -5.44 -3.29
CA ALA A 350 19.44 -5.05 -4.01
C ALA A 350 20.57 -4.79 -3.02
N VAL A 351 21.51 -5.72 -2.89
CA VAL A 351 22.78 -5.47 -2.19
C VAL A 351 23.71 -4.78 -3.17
N ALA A 352 23.61 -3.46 -3.23
CA ALA A 352 24.56 -2.64 -3.95
C ALA A 352 25.82 -2.44 -3.09
N GLY A 353 26.96 -2.97 -3.53
CA GLY A 353 28.25 -2.47 -3.04
C GLY A 353 28.45 -1.04 -3.54
N GLY A 354 27.94 -0.03 -2.83
CA GLY A 354 27.88 1.35 -3.31
C GLY A 354 27.58 2.43 -2.25
N ARG A 355 28.08 3.65 -2.50
CA ARG A 355 28.10 4.84 -1.61
C ARG A 355 26.73 5.22 -1.02
N SER A 356 26.73 5.77 0.20
CA SER A 356 25.51 6.29 0.81
C SER A 356 24.95 7.53 0.09
N VAL A 357 23.64 7.53 -0.21
CA VAL A 357 22.91 8.54 -0.99
C VAL A 357 21.58 8.94 -0.32
N LEU A 358 20.99 10.05 -0.78
CA LEU A 358 19.64 10.46 -0.40
C LEU A 358 18.62 9.91 -1.40
N THR A 359 17.57 9.24 -0.91
CA THR A 359 16.53 8.62 -1.75
C THR A 359 15.16 9.30 -1.64
N ASN A 360 14.94 10.06 -0.56
CA ASN A 360 13.69 10.76 -0.32
C ASN A 360 13.92 12.16 0.30
N LEU A 361 13.10 13.12 -0.13
CA LEU A 361 12.84 14.37 0.57
C LEU A 361 11.36 14.44 0.91
N SER A 362 11.05 14.79 2.15
CA SER A 362 9.73 15.28 2.53
C SER A 362 9.86 16.65 3.18
N THR A 363 8.90 17.53 2.94
CA THR A 363 8.78 18.77 3.70
C THR A 363 7.35 19.02 4.09
N ARG A 364 7.10 19.03 5.39
CA ARG A 364 5.82 19.47 5.96
C ARG A 364 5.97 20.87 6.50
N GLY A 365 5.06 21.76 6.14
CA GLY A 365 5.06 23.12 6.65
C GLY A 365 3.95 23.94 6.03
N LEU A 366 3.92 25.22 6.39
CA LEU A 366 2.98 26.16 5.79
C LEU A 366 3.38 26.46 4.33
N SER A 367 2.40 26.62 3.46
CA SER A 367 2.59 27.20 2.13
C SER A 367 1.55 28.28 1.90
N GLY A 368 2.01 29.46 1.47
CA GLY A 368 1.21 30.64 1.24
C GLY A 368 1.14 31.08 -0.21
N SER A 369 0.92 32.37 -0.42
CA SER A 369 0.90 33.00 -1.75
C SER A 369 2.15 33.88 -1.98
N GLY A 370 2.37 34.30 -3.24
CA GLY A 370 3.49 35.17 -3.58
C GLY A 370 4.86 34.62 -3.17
N LEU A 371 5.59 35.39 -2.35
CA LEU A 371 6.90 35.00 -1.80
C LEU A 371 6.80 34.05 -0.60
N GLU A 372 5.61 33.80 -0.05
CA GLU A 372 5.39 32.87 1.07
C GLU A 372 4.99 31.46 0.60
N LYS A 373 5.00 31.21 -0.71
CA LYS A 373 4.83 29.86 -1.27
C LYS A 373 5.97 28.95 -0.80
N MET A 374 5.60 27.72 -0.42
CA MET A 374 6.57 26.66 -0.23
C MET A 374 7.24 26.33 -1.57
N VAL A 375 8.56 26.36 -1.59
CA VAL A 375 9.36 26.04 -2.77
C VAL A 375 10.46 25.05 -2.37
N PRO A 376 10.23 23.75 -2.62
CA PRO A 376 11.29 22.75 -2.52
C PRO A 376 12.26 22.86 -3.70
N GLY A 377 13.54 22.94 -3.41
CA GLY A 377 14.64 22.81 -4.34
C GLY A 377 15.34 21.46 -4.16
N PHE A 378 15.78 20.89 -5.26
CA PHE A 378 16.53 19.64 -5.24
C PHE A 378 17.47 19.54 -6.44
N VAL A 379 18.57 18.83 -6.26
CA VAL A 379 19.57 18.63 -7.32
C VAL A 379 19.67 17.15 -7.63
N THR A 380 19.39 16.80 -8.89
CA THR A 380 19.55 15.45 -9.42
C THR A 380 20.89 15.35 -10.15
N ALA A 381 21.61 14.26 -9.92
CA ALA A 381 22.79 13.88 -10.68
C ALA A 381 22.57 12.52 -11.33
N GLY A 382 23.16 12.29 -12.52
CA GLY A 382 22.92 11.09 -13.33
C GLY A 382 21.97 11.33 -14.50
N SER A 383 21.89 10.39 -15.44
CA SER A 383 20.95 10.47 -16.57
C SER A 383 19.65 9.74 -16.26
N GLY A 384 18.50 10.42 -16.44
CA GLY A 384 17.19 9.77 -16.41
C GLY A 384 16.61 9.53 -15.02
N ALA A 385 16.73 10.49 -14.11
CA ALA A 385 16.16 10.39 -12.76
C ALA A 385 14.63 10.39 -12.83
N SER A 386 14.01 9.21 -12.76
CA SER A 386 12.57 9.06 -12.55
C SER A 386 12.24 9.43 -11.11
N ILE A 387 11.31 10.36 -10.96
CA ILE A 387 10.86 10.86 -9.67
C ILE A 387 9.35 10.79 -9.56
N LEU A 388 8.89 10.51 -8.34
CA LEU A 388 7.54 10.79 -7.91
C LEU A 388 7.57 12.06 -7.05
N LEU A 389 6.82 13.08 -7.46
CA LEU A 389 6.68 14.32 -6.72
C LEU A 389 5.23 14.49 -6.26
N ARG A 390 5.01 14.81 -4.99
CA ARG A 390 3.68 14.93 -4.39
C ARG A 390 3.52 16.22 -3.61
N ALA A 391 2.33 16.80 -3.64
CA ALA A 391 1.89 17.86 -2.76
C ALA A 391 0.59 17.40 -2.08
N VAL A 392 0.73 17.00 -0.82
CA VAL A 392 -0.30 16.37 -0.01
C VAL A 392 -0.93 17.41 0.91
N GLY A 393 -2.20 17.70 0.65
CA GLY A 393 -3.04 18.63 1.36
C GLY A 393 -4.20 17.87 2.01
N PRO A 394 -5.33 17.61 1.32
CA PRO A 394 -6.50 16.99 1.94
C PRO A 394 -6.23 15.69 2.69
N THR A 395 -5.34 14.82 2.17
CA THR A 395 -5.00 13.55 2.83
C THR A 395 -4.30 13.75 4.19
N LEU A 396 -3.67 14.90 4.45
CA LEU A 396 -3.04 15.17 5.76
C LEU A 396 -4.04 15.21 6.93
N SER A 397 -5.33 15.40 6.68
CA SER A 397 -6.35 15.30 7.74
C SER A 397 -6.40 13.90 8.37
N ASP A 398 -6.02 12.84 7.65
CA ASP A 398 -5.90 11.48 8.21
C ASP A 398 -4.75 11.35 9.21
N PHE A 399 -3.74 12.23 9.10
CA PHE A 399 -2.57 12.26 9.98
C PHE A 399 -2.73 13.27 11.13
N GLY A 400 -3.97 13.66 11.45
CA GLY A 400 -4.29 14.56 12.55
C GLY A 400 -3.97 16.03 12.31
N ILE A 401 -3.61 16.43 11.09
CA ILE A 401 -3.41 17.84 10.75
C ILE A 401 -4.76 18.54 10.70
N SER A 402 -4.93 19.53 11.56
CA SER A 402 -6.22 20.20 11.77
C SER A 402 -6.63 21.17 10.65
N ALA A 403 -5.66 21.66 9.88
CA ALA A 403 -5.86 22.72 8.89
C ALA A 403 -4.95 22.54 7.65
N PRO A 404 -5.05 21.40 6.95
CA PRO A 404 -4.23 21.19 5.76
C PRO A 404 -4.72 22.03 4.58
N MET A 405 -3.86 22.17 3.58
CA MET A 405 -4.17 22.81 2.31
C MET A 405 -5.28 22.01 1.61
N ALA A 406 -6.34 22.68 1.16
CA ALA A 406 -7.52 22.00 0.63
C ALA A 406 -7.35 21.58 -0.85
N ASP A 407 -6.52 22.30 -1.60
CA ASP A 407 -6.30 22.07 -3.03
C ASP A 407 -4.86 22.50 -3.38
N PRO A 408 -3.87 21.64 -3.07
CA PRO A 408 -2.49 21.86 -3.47
C PRO A 408 -2.29 21.60 -4.96
N SER A 409 -1.46 22.42 -5.59
CA SER A 409 -0.98 22.21 -6.95
C SER A 409 0.53 22.28 -6.98
N LEU A 410 1.13 21.54 -7.91
CA LEU A 410 2.56 21.42 -8.05
C LEU A 410 3.00 21.78 -9.47
N ALA A 411 4.14 22.45 -9.57
CA ALA A 411 4.80 22.75 -10.84
C ALA A 411 6.32 22.65 -10.67
N VAL A 412 6.98 21.95 -11.58
CA VAL A 412 8.43 21.70 -11.56
C VAL A 412 9.12 22.60 -12.59
N THR A 413 10.28 23.15 -12.22
CA THR A 413 11.11 23.99 -13.08
C THR A 413 12.59 23.64 -12.87
N PRO A 414 13.41 23.45 -13.93
CA PRO A 414 13.02 23.43 -15.34
C PRO A 414 12.05 22.29 -15.67
N ALA A 415 11.41 22.37 -16.84
CA ALA A 415 10.48 21.33 -17.28
C ALA A 415 11.20 19.97 -17.34
N PRO A 416 10.53 18.88 -16.92
CA PRO A 416 11.08 17.52 -17.03
C PRO A 416 11.46 17.14 -18.45
N THR A 417 12.38 16.20 -18.60
CA THR A 417 12.75 15.63 -19.91
C THR A 417 11.71 14.64 -20.41
N ALA A 418 10.92 14.04 -19.51
CA ALA A 418 9.73 13.24 -19.80
C ALA A 418 8.71 13.36 -18.65
N GLY A 419 7.42 13.12 -18.95
CA GLY A 419 6.32 13.28 -17.99
C GLY A 419 5.71 14.69 -17.99
N SER A 420 4.86 14.97 -16.99
CA SER A 420 4.24 16.29 -16.83
C SER A 420 5.12 17.24 -16.02
N ASP A 421 5.03 18.54 -16.28
CA ASP A 421 5.72 19.59 -15.50
C ASP A 421 4.84 20.18 -14.38
N ARG A 422 3.56 19.78 -14.30
CA ARG A 422 2.58 20.32 -13.35
C ARG A 422 1.46 19.32 -13.08
N ASN A 423 0.83 19.41 -11.91
CA ASN A 423 -0.38 18.66 -11.58
C ASN A 423 -1.19 19.43 -10.52
N ASN A 424 -2.53 19.31 -10.59
CA ASN A 424 -3.44 19.90 -9.58
C ASN A 424 -4.21 18.82 -8.83
N ASN A 425 -4.57 17.70 -9.47
CA ASN A 425 -5.11 16.54 -8.77
C ASN A 425 -4.41 15.27 -9.25
N TRP A 426 -4.04 14.38 -8.34
CA TRP A 426 -3.27 13.19 -8.65
C TRP A 426 -3.99 12.24 -9.62
N GLN A 427 -5.33 12.26 -9.64
CA GLN A 427 -6.15 11.48 -10.58
C GLN A 427 -6.43 12.19 -11.91
N ASP A 428 -5.88 13.39 -12.15
CA ASP A 428 -5.91 14.01 -13.47
C ASP A 428 -5.12 13.15 -14.47
N SER A 429 -5.39 13.30 -15.76
CA SER A 429 -4.75 12.47 -16.82
C SER A 429 -3.23 12.64 -16.92
N ASN A 430 -2.67 13.65 -16.29
CA ASN A 430 -1.24 13.94 -16.20
C ASN A 430 -0.66 13.73 -14.79
N GLY A 431 -1.46 13.19 -13.86
CA GLY A 431 -1.04 12.85 -12.51
C GLY A 431 -0.39 11.47 -12.40
N ALA A 432 0.11 11.14 -11.22
CA ALA A 432 0.65 9.83 -10.88
C ALA A 432 -0.47 8.84 -10.52
N SER A 433 -0.21 7.55 -10.69
CA SER A 433 -1.14 6.47 -10.36
C SER A 433 -0.86 5.85 -8.99
N GLU A 434 -1.82 5.08 -8.47
CA GLU A 434 -1.62 4.30 -7.24
C GLU A 434 -0.47 3.29 -7.37
N SER A 435 -0.30 2.68 -8.55
CA SER A 435 0.85 1.81 -8.84
C SER A 435 2.18 2.55 -8.77
N ASP A 436 2.23 3.84 -9.13
CA ASP A 436 3.43 4.64 -8.98
C ASP A 436 3.73 4.88 -7.50
N PHE A 437 2.73 5.12 -6.66
CA PHE A 437 2.94 5.29 -5.22
C PHE A 437 3.55 4.03 -4.60
N ILE A 438 3.03 2.85 -4.95
CA ILE A 438 3.56 1.56 -4.50
C ILE A 438 5.02 1.39 -4.93
N THR A 439 5.32 1.68 -6.21
CA THR A 439 6.67 1.55 -6.78
C THR A 439 7.70 2.38 -6.02
N PHE A 440 7.33 3.58 -5.59
CA PHE A 440 8.22 4.51 -4.88
C PHE A 440 8.14 4.40 -3.35
N GLY A 441 7.36 3.46 -2.79
CA GLY A 441 7.18 3.32 -1.34
C GLY A 441 6.44 4.49 -0.69
N ALA A 442 5.62 5.18 -1.46
CA ALA A 442 4.83 6.32 -1.04
C ALA A 442 3.46 5.87 -0.51
N PHE A 443 3.01 6.43 0.62
CA PHE A 443 1.69 6.09 1.19
C PHE A 443 0.54 6.49 0.25
N ALA A 444 -0.60 5.80 0.30
CA ALA A 444 -1.72 6.08 -0.60
C ALA A 444 -2.34 7.47 -0.38
N LEU A 445 -2.79 8.11 -1.46
CA LEU A 445 -3.61 9.34 -1.39
C LEU A 445 -5.08 8.97 -1.42
N ARG A 446 -5.94 9.77 -0.76
CA ARG A 446 -7.40 9.56 -0.78
C ARG A 446 -7.96 9.57 -2.21
N ASP A 447 -8.91 8.67 -2.46
CA ASP A 447 -9.67 8.63 -3.71
C ASP A 447 -10.47 9.93 -3.91
N ALA A 448 -10.53 10.44 -5.14
CA ALA A 448 -11.14 11.73 -5.50
C ALA A 448 -10.60 12.96 -4.72
N SER A 449 -9.39 12.86 -4.16
CA SER A 449 -8.75 13.98 -3.46
C SER A 449 -8.16 15.02 -4.41
N ALA A 450 -8.13 16.27 -3.95
CA ALA A 450 -7.40 17.37 -4.59
C ALA A 450 -5.90 17.39 -4.23
N ASP A 451 -5.36 16.34 -3.61
CA ASP A 451 -3.90 16.17 -3.52
C ASP A 451 -3.30 16.14 -4.93
N ALA A 452 -2.12 16.73 -5.12
CA ALA A 452 -1.43 16.69 -6.40
C ALA A 452 -0.28 15.68 -6.36
N ALA A 453 -0.10 14.92 -7.43
CA ALA A 453 1.06 14.06 -7.62
C ALA A 453 1.41 13.94 -9.10
N LEU A 454 2.70 13.92 -9.44
CA LEU A 454 3.16 13.62 -10.79
C LEU A 454 4.34 12.66 -10.78
N LEU A 455 4.43 11.90 -11.88
CA LEU A 455 5.60 11.12 -12.24
C LEU A 455 6.35 11.87 -13.36
N ALA A 456 7.65 12.07 -13.18
CA ALA A 456 8.48 12.79 -14.14
C ALA A 456 9.90 12.23 -14.22
N THR A 457 10.56 12.42 -15.36
CA THR A 457 11.99 12.17 -15.51
C THR A 457 12.71 13.50 -15.62
N LEU A 458 13.72 13.71 -14.78
CA LEU A 458 14.47 14.96 -14.75
C LEU A 458 15.85 14.84 -15.42
N ALA A 459 16.29 15.94 -16.02
CA ALA A 459 17.69 16.12 -16.39
C ALA A 459 18.55 16.24 -15.12
N SER A 460 19.86 15.97 -15.24
CA SER A 460 20.79 16.32 -14.18
C SER A 460 20.89 17.83 -14.02
N GLY A 461 20.81 18.30 -12.78
CA GLY A 461 20.94 19.70 -12.43
C GLY A 461 19.98 20.13 -11.32
N PRO A 462 19.98 21.43 -10.99
CA PRO A 462 19.05 22.00 -10.03
C PRO A 462 17.63 22.08 -10.61
N SER A 463 16.67 21.67 -9.81
CA SER A 463 15.24 21.80 -10.06
C SER A 463 14.55 22.37 -8.82
N THR A 464 13.40 22.98 -9.03
CA THR A 464 12.51 23.46 -7.96
C THR A 464 11.09 23.02 -8.25
N ALA A 465 10.37 22.64 -7.20
CA ALA A 465 8.93 22.51 -7.21
C ALA A 465 8.31 23.76 -6.57
N ALA A 466 7.27 24.30 -7.17
CA ALA A 466 6.46 25.36 -6.57
C ALA A 466 5.14 24.74 -6.13
N ILE A 467 4.82 24.87 -4.85
CA ILE A 467 3.53 24.46 -4.31
C ILE A 467 2.63 25.68 -4.26
N THR A 468 1.49 25.60 -4.95
CA THR A 468 0.53 26.70 -5.00
C THR A 468 -0.85 26.23 -4.62
N SER A 469 -1.67 27.16 -4.13
CA SER A 469 -3.09 26.92 -3.90
C SER A 469 -3.87 28.15 -4.36
N THR A 470 -5.17 27.96 -4.53
CA THR A 470 -6.13 29.06 -4.74
C THR A 470 -6.53 29.74 -3.42
N GLU A 471 -6.14 29.16 -2.28
CA GLU A 471 -6.40 29.70 -0.94
C GLU A 471 -5.57 30.97 -0.65
N SER A 472 -6.16 31.91 0.10
CA SER A 472 -5.52 33.16 0.51
C SER A 472 -4.72 33.07 1.80
N GLU A 473 -4.90 32.00 2.57
CA GLU A 473 -4.27 31.78 3.87
C GLU A 473 -3.14 30.75 3.76
N ASN A 474 -2.14 30.86 4.63
CA ASN A 474 -1.07 29.87 4.70
C ASN A 474 -1.63 28.59 5.34
N ARG A 475 -1.53 27.46 4.62
CA ARG A 475 -2.04 26.16 5.06
C ARG A 475 -0.94 25.11 5.07
N VAL A 476 -1.11 24.09 5.91
CA VAL A 476 -0.12 23.01 6.03
C VAL A 476 -0.19 22.11 4.80
N VAL A 477 0.95 21.87 4.17
CA VAL A 477 1.10 20.94 3.06
C VAL A 477 2.35 20.09 3.29
N LEU A 478 2.31 18.85 2.85
CA LEU A 478 3.44 17.94 2.81
C LEU A 478 3.87 17.79 1.36
N THR A 479 5.09 18.21 1.04
CA THR A 479 5.68 18.00 -0.28
C THR A 479 6.69 16.88 -0.21
N GLU A 480 6.62 15.94 -1.14
CA GLU A 480 7.53 14.79 -1.15
C GLU A 480 8.13 14.58 -2.51
N LEU A 481 9.39 14.19 -2.53
CA LEU A 481 10.11 13.74 -3.71
C LEU A 481 10.72 12.38 -3.40
N TYR A 482 10.36 11.40 -4.21
CA TYR A 482 10.96 10.08 -4.20
C TYR A 482 11.79 9.90 -5.46
N LEU A 483 13.00 9.38 -5.31
CA LEU A 483 13.84 8.96 -6.41
C LEU A 483 13.68 7.45 -6.61
N ASP A 484 13.59 7.01 -7.86
CA ASP A 484 13.60 5.58 -8.19
C ASP A 484 14.98 4.98 -7.88
N ALA A 485 15.04 4.12 -6.87
CA ALA A 485 16.27 3.50 -6.38
C ALA A 485 16.88 2.50 -7.37
N ASP A 486 16.11 2.01 -8.35
CA ASP A 486 16.58 1.08 -9.38
C ASP A 486 17.28 1.79 -10.57
N SER A 487 17.23 3.12 -10.60
CA SER A 487 17.94 3.90 -11.61
C SER A 487 19.43 4.02 -11.25
N SER A 488 20.25 3.10 -11.76
CA SER A 488 21.64 2.82 -11.34
C SER A 488 22.63 3.99 -11.34
N ASP A 489 22.28 5.15 -11.89
CA ASP A 489 23.13 6.35 -11.95
C ASP A 489 22.49 7.61 -11.32
N ALA A 490 21.20 7.59 -10.96
CA ALA A 490 20.51 8.78 -10.44
C ALA A 490 20.74 8.95 -8.93
N ARG A 491 20.95 10.19 -8.48
CA ARG A 491 21.03 10.50 -7.04
C ARG A 491 20.60 11.92 -6.73
N LEU A 492 20.11 12.13 -5.51
CA LEU A 492 19.86 13.45 -4.94
C LEU A 492 21.12 13.91 -4.19
N THR A 493 21.62 15.10 -4.51
CA THR A 493 22.85 15.65 -3.87
C THR A 493 22.58 16.84 -2.96
N ASN A 494 21.43 17.49 -3.12
CA ASN A 494 20.99 18.62 -2.30
C ASN A 494 19.47 18.62 -2.26
N LEU A 495 18.93 18.85 -1.07
CA LEU A 495 17.52 19.02 -0.78
C LEU A 495 17.34 20.30 0.03
N SER A 496 16.46 21.18 -0.40
CA SER A 496 16.14 22.40 0.32
C SER A 496 14.67 22.75 0.21
N THR A 497 14.10 23.40 1.22
CA THR A 497 12.74 23.93 1.12
C THR A 497 12.66 25.29 1.79
N ARG A 498 12.22 26.29 1.01
CA ARG A 498 11.90 27.61 1.52
C ARG A 498 10.40 27.68 1.82
N ALA A 499 10.04 27.96 3.06
CA ALA A 499 8.64 28.02 3.49
C ALA A 499 8.45 28.94 4.72
N PRO A 500 7.22 29.45 4.95
CA PRO A 500 6.83 30.02 6.22
C PRO A 500 6.94 28.99 7.36
N VAL A 501 7.45 29.45 8.50
CA VAL A 501 7.54 28.74 9.78
C VAL A 501 6.57 29.39 10.74
N GLY A 502 5.62 28.59 11.21
CA GLY A 502 4.67 28.92 12.26
C GLY A 502 4.99 28.22 13.58
N THR A 503 3.96 28.05 14.41
CA THR A 503 4.00 27.30 15.66
C THR A 503 3.13 26.04 15.56
N GLY A 504 3.26 25.11 16.51
CA GLY A 504 2.47 23.86 16.52
C GLY A 504 2.61 23.07 15.21
N ASP A 505 1.50 22.73 14.56
CA ASP A 505 1.49 22.02 13.27
C ASP A 505 2.18 22.79 12.14
N GLY A 506 2.34 24.11 12.29
CA GLY A 506 2.92 25.01 11.30
C GLY A 506 4.44 25.15 11.35
N VAL A 507 5.14 24.44 12.24
CA VAL A 507 6.61 24.38 12.18
C VAL A 507 7.08 23.73 10.88
N LEU A 508 8.27 24.11 10.40
CA LEU A 508 8.81 23.57 9.15
C LEU A 508 9.62 22.32 9.45
N ILE A 509 9.28 21.20 8.80
CA ILE A 509 9.94 19.91 9.02
C ILE A 509 10.44 19.38 7.69
N GLY A 510 11.75 19.24 7.55
CA GLY A 510 12.38 18.51 6.45
C GLY A 510 12.66 17.07 6.85
N GLY A 511 11.98 16.10 6.24
CA GLY A 511 12.29 14.69 6.39
C GLY A 511 13.22 14.20 5.28
N PHE A 512 14.14 13.30 5.59
CA PHE A 512 15.08 12.74 4.62
C PHE A 512 15.53 11.35 5.02
N VAL A 513 15.90 10.54 4.03
CA VAL A 513 16.40 9.18 4.21
C VAL A 513 17.80 9.08 3.65
N ILE A 514 18.75 8.60 4.47
CA ILE A 514 20.09 8.23 4.05
C ILE A 514 20.11 6.73 3.85
N THR A 515 20.43 6.26 2.64
CA THR A 515 20.66 4.84 2.34
C THR A 515 22.16 4.59 2.14
N GLY A 516 22.62 3.33 2.19
CA GLY A 516 24.02 2.93 1.93
C GLY A 516 24.77 2.34 3.13
N GLU A 517 26.08 2.16 2.99
CA GLU A 517 26.88 1.26 3.84
C GLU A 517 27.67 1.95 4.97
N SER A 518 27.63 3.28 5.09
CA SER A 518 28.44 4.00 6.08
C SER A 518 27.79 5.27 6.60
N PRO A 519 28.06 5.65 7.86
CA PRO A 519 27.65 6.94 8.38
C PRO A 519 28.15 8.06 7.47
N ARG A 520 27.28 9.02 7.19
CA ARG A 520 27.62 10.17 6.36
C ARG A 520 27.62 11.42 7.19
N GLN A 521 28.60 12.27 6.93
CA GLN A 521 28.55 13.61 7.46
C GLN A 521 27.51 14.39 6.67
N CYS A 522 26.62 15.06 7.39
CA CYS A 522 25.56 15.87 6.86
C CYS A 522 25.73 17.30 7.36
N LEU A 523 25.60 18.27 6.45
CA LEU A 523 25.39 19.66 6.82
C LEU A 523 23.89 19.94 6.68
N ILE A 524 23.24 20.22 7.82
CA ILE A 524 21.81 20.54 7.87
C ILE A 524 21.69 21.98 8.36
N ARG A 525 20.91 22.80 7.65
CA ARG A 525 20.86 24.25 7.84
C ARG A 525 19.41 24.72 7.92
N ALA A 526 19.21 25.77 8.72
CA ALA A 526 17.99 26.57 8.77
C ALA A 526 18.39 28.05 8.57
N GLY A 527 18.26 28.52 7.33
CA GLY A 527 18.50 29.91 6.96
C GLY A 527 17.28 30.77 7.24
N GLY A 528 17.40 31.68 8.18
CA GLY A 528 16.40 32.65 8.59
C GLY A 528 16.83 34.07 8.23
N GLU A 529 17.44 34.79 9.18
CA GLU A 529 17.86 36.19 9.06
C GLU A 529 18.62 36.51 7.76
N SER A 530 19.49 35.60 7.30
CA SER A 530 20.27 35.81 6.07
C SER A 530 19.43 35.86 4.79
N LEU A 531 18.20 35.35 4.81
CA LEU A 531 17.28 35.41 3.67
C LEU A 531 16.85 36.84 3.31
N ALA A 532 17.01 37.81 4.22
CA ALA A 532 16.77 39.22 3.95
C ALA A 532 17.56 39.73 2.74
N ASP A 533 18.77 39.21 2.53
CA ASP A 533 19.65 39.60 1.41
C ASP A 533 19.15 39.08 0.05
N PHE A 534 18.21 38.13 0.06
CA PHE A 534 17.55 37.57 -1.11
C PHE A 534 16.15 38.18 -1.33
N GLY A 535 15.82 39.26 -0.62
CA GLY A 535 14.56 39.99 -0.77
C GLY A 535 13.38 39.37 -0.01
N ILE A 536 13.62 38.38 0.86
CA ILE A 536 12.60 37.90 1.79
C ILE A 536 12.35 38.98 2.84
N THR A 537 11.14 39.51 2.88
CA THR A 537 10.79 40.68 3.71
C THR A 537 10.49 40.34 5.16
N SER A 538 10.11 39.08 5.43
CA SER A 538 9.75 38.58 6.75
C SER A 538 10.51 37.29 7.07
N PRO A 539 11.86 37.32 7.09
CA PRO A 539 12.65 36.14 7.46
C PRO A 539 12.38 35.75 8.92
N LEU A 540 12.43 34.45 9.22
CA LEU A 540 12.47 33.99 10.60
C LEU A 540 13.80 34.45 11.21
N ILE A 541 13.75 35.41 12.13
CA ILE A 541 14.97 36.07 12.61
C ILE A 541 15.86 35.12 13.39
N ASP A 542 15.28 34.28 14.25
CA ASP A 542 16.02 33.41 15.19
C ASP A 542 15.52 31.95 15.05
N PRO A 543 15.92 31.24 13.97
CA PRO A 543 15.55 29.84 13.77
C PRO A 543 16.26 28.91 14.75
N GLN A 544 15.50 28.01 15.37
CA GLN A 544 16.00 26.84 16.08
C GLN A 544 15.85 25.60 15.21
N LEU A 545 16.94 24.85 15.05
CA LEU A 545 17.04 23.59 14.31
C LEU A 545 17.24 22.42 15.28
N GLN A 546 16.45 21.37 15.12
CA GLN A 546 16.60 20.11 15.86
C GLN A 546 16.51 18.91 14.92
N ILE A 547 17.36 17.91 15.12
CA ILE A 547 17.41 16.68 14.29
C ILE A 547 16.95 15.50 15.13
N PHE A 548 15.97 14.76 14.62
CA PHE A 548 15.42 13.57 15.25
C PHE A 548 15.53 12.36 14.31
N PRO A 549 15.97 11.20 14.80
CA PRO A 549 15.74 9.93 14.12
C PRO A 549 14.23 9.63 14.03
N SER A 550 13.82 8.91 13.00
CA SER A 550 12.43 8.43 12.90
C SER A 550 12.02 7.65 14.15
N GLY A 551 10.78 7.86 14.61
CA GLY A 551 10.23 7.22 15.82
C GLY A 551 10.76 7.76 17.15
N SER A 552 11.74 8.69 17.15
CA SER A 552 12.32 9.25 18.37
C SER A 552 11.81 10.66 18.66
N SER A 553 11.51 10.94 19.92
CA SER A 553 11.26 12.30 20.43
C SER A 553 12.52 12.98 20.99
N GLN A 554 13.66 12.29 20.98
CA GLN A 554 14.93 12.83 21.46
C GLN A 554 15.77 13.36 20.30
N ALA A 555 16.10 14.66 20.36
CA ALA A 555 16.99 15.27 19.38
C ALA A 555 18.41 14.72 19.52
N ILE A 556 19.01 14.30 18.40
CA ILE A 556 20.41 13.85 18.33
C ILE A 556 21.38 15.00 18.04
N ALA A 557 20.85 16.11 17.50
CA ALA A 557 21.57 17.36 17.32
C ALA A 557 20.58 18.52 17.40
N SER A 558 21.04 19.67 17.92
CA SER A 558 20.25 20.90 17.94
C SER A 558 21.15 22.11 17.86
N ASN A 559 20.68 23.18 17.24
CA ASN A 559 21.34 24.47 17.23
C ASN A 559 20.35 25.60 16.94
N ASP A 560 20.50 26.75 17.59
CA ASP A 560 19.76 27.99 17.35
C ASP A 560 20.70 29.18 17.04
N ASP A 561 22.00 28.93 16.89
CA ASP A 561 22.99 29.93 16.52
C ASP A 561 24.20 29.27 15.83
N TRP A 562 24.34 29.41 14.51
CA TRP A 562 25.40 28.71 13.74
C TRP A 562 26.83 29.06 14.18
N ARG A 563 27.03 30.20 14.87
CA ARG A 563 28.34 30.66 15.34
C ARG A 563 28.69 30.30 16.80
N THR A 564 27.77 29.79 17.60
CA THR A 564 28.01 29.59 19.05
C THR A 564 28.66 28.23 19.37
N GLY A 565 28.69 27.29 18.42
CA GLY A 565 29.25 25.95 18.60
C GLY A 565 30.71 25.77 18.12
N PRO A 566 31.40 24.70 18.57
CA PRO A 566 32.79 24.38 18.19
C PRO A 566 32.97 24.06 16.69
N SER A 567 31.88 23.77 15.98
CA SER A 567 31.87 23.43 14.56
C SER A 567 31.61 24.61 13.62
N SER A 568 31.46 25.85 14.12
CA SER A 568 31.04 27.02 13.33
C SER A 568 31.93 27.32 12.11
N THR A 569 33.25 27.18 12.24
CA THR A 569 34.19 27.34 11.11
C THR A 569 34.02 26.22 10.08
N ASN A 570 33.81 24.98 10.52
CA ASN A 570 33.57 23.85 9.62
C ASN A 570 32.23 23.98 8.90
N ILE A 571 31.17 24.46 9.58
CA ILE A 571 29.87 24.74 8.97
C ILE A 571 30.01 25.75 7.81
N ALA A 572 30.73 26.86 8.01
CA ALA A 572 30.98 27.83 6.94
C ALA A 572 31.78 27.22 5.77
N ASN A 573 32.83 26.46 6.08
CA ASN A 573 33.68 25.83 5.06
C ASN A 573 32.91 24.79 4.23
N GLU A 574 32.14 23.91 4.88
CA GLU A 574 31.33 22.91 4.21
C GLU A 574 30.19 23.55 3.42
N GLY A 575 29.55 24.60 3.96
CA GLY A 575 28.55 25.38 3.22
C GLY A 575 29.11 25.93 1.90
N ASN A 576 30.30 26.52 1.94
CA ASN A 576 30.98 26.97 0.72
C ASN A 576 31.32 25.81 -0.23
N ARG A 577 31.75 24.66 0.31
CA ARG A 577 32.12 23.48 -0.50
C ARG A 577 30.94 22.89 -1.27
N VAL A 578 29.76 22.86 -0.65
CA VAL A 578 28.53 22.33 -1.26
C VAL A 578 27.74 23.38 -2.05
N GLY A 579 28.27 24.60 -2.17
CA GLY A 579 27.63 25.69 -2.92
C GLY A 579 26.43 26.31 -2.22
N ALA A 580 26.30 26.12 -0.91
CA ALA A 580 25.28 26.73 -0.09
C ALA A 580 25.55 28.23 0.05
N PHE A 581 24.50 29.05 0.08
CA PHE A 581 24.70 30.51 0.24
C PHE A 581 25.30 30.81 1.62
N ALA A 582 26.13 31.86 1.70
CA ALA A 582 26.75 32.25 2.96
C ALA A 582 25.72 32.85 3.94
N PHE A 583 25.74 32.38 5.18
CA PHE A 583 25.06 33.08 6.27
C PHE A 583 25.79 34.39 6.60
N ARG A 584 25.04 35.46 6.87
CA ARG A 584 25.55 36.75 7.30
C ARG A 584 26.34 36.59 8.60
N ASP A 585 27.43 37.34 8.71
CA ASP A 585 28.22 37.36 9.94
C ASP A 585 27.39 37.90 11.10
N ASN A 586 27.32 37.11 12.18
CA ASN A 586 26.52 37.33 13.40
C ASN A 586 25.00 37.20 13.22
N SER A 587 24.53 36.58 12.13
CA SER A 587 23.14 36.18 12.05
C SER A 587 22.80 35.11 13.09
N ARG A 588 21.51 35.02 13.41
CA ARG A 588 20.93 33.94 14.23
C ARG A 588 20.50 32.72 13.42
N ASP A 589 21.00 32.56 12.18
CA ASP A 589 20.72 31.34 11.41
C ASP A 589 21.21 30.10 12.18
N ALA A 590 20.59 28.95 11.95
CA ALA A 590 20.98 27.70 12.61
C ALA A 590 21.58 26.71 11.62
N ALA A 591 22.55 25.93 12.09
CA ALA A 591 23.10 24.82 11.31
C ALA A 591 23.75 23.79 12.23
N VAL A 592 23.72 22.54 11.81
CA VAL A 592 24.43 21.44 12.43
C VAL A 592 25.28 20.71 11.40
N LEU A 593 26.48 20.33 11.83
CA LEU A 593 27.34 19.38 11.11
C LEU A 593 27.33 18.10 11.93
N VAL A 594 26.70 17.06 11.41
CA VAL A 594 26.41 15.83 12.17
C VAL A 594 26.72 14.62 11.31
N THR A 595 27.30 13.59 11.91
CA THR A 595 27.46 12.29 11.25
C THR A 595 26.25 11.43 11.58
N LEU A 596 25.54 10.98 10.56
CA LEU A 596 24.32 10.21 10.67
C LEU A 596 24.54 8.83 10.05
N ASP A 597 24.13 7.80 10.76
CA ASP A 597 24.02 6.45 10.21
C ASP A 597 22.93 6.42 9.12
N PRO A 598 22.99 5.47 8.17
CA PRO A 598 21.87 5.20 7.27
C PRO A 598 20.55 5.05 8.05
N GLY A 599 19.49 5.69 7.59
CA GLY A 599 18.22 5.76 8.29
C GLY A 599 17.38 6.98 7.90
N ALA A 600 16.15 7.04 8.45
CA ALA A 600 15.23 8.14 8.26
C ALA A 600 15.35 9.17 9.40
N TYR A 601 15.38 10.45 9.04
CA TYR A 601 15.55 11.56 9.97
C TYR A 601 14.60 12.72 9.65
N THR A 602 14.32 13.53 10.65
CA THR A 602 13.59 14.80 10.51
C THR A 602 14.43 15.95 11.06
N ALA A 603 14.47 17.04 10.29
CA ALA A 603 15.02 18.33 10.65
C ALA A 603 13.85 19.28 10.94
N VAL A 604 13.62 19.56 12.22
CA VAL A 604 12.56 20.46 12.68
C VAL A 604 13.13 21.87 12.82
N VAL A 605 12.51 22.83 12.13
CA VAL A 605 12.81 24.25 12.20
C VAL A 605 11.64 24.99 12.83
N SER A 606 11.91 25.66 13.94
CA SER A 606 10.97 26.50 14.68
C SER A 606 11.61 27.85 15.00
N GLY A 607 10.83 28.83 15.49
CA GLY A 607 11.38 30.10 15.95
C GLY A 607 11.62 30.09 17.46
N VAL A 608 12.78 30.62 17.90
CA VAL A 608 13.03 30.85 19.33
C VAL A 608 11.94 31.77 19.89
N GLY A 609 11.36 31.38 21.04
CA GLY A 609 10.29 32.12 21.70
C GLY A 609 8.98 32.17 20.90
N ASP A 610 8.67 31.12 20.15
CA ASP A 610 7.47 31.00 19.29
C ASP A 610 7.39 32.06 18.19
N SER A 611 8.54 32.59 17.75
CA SER A 611 8.62 33.52 16.63
C SER A 611 8.29 32.83 15.30
N THR A 612 7.79 33.61 14.35
CA THR A 612 7.37 33.12 13.03
C THR A 612 8.02 33.94 11.92
N GLY A 613 8.10 33.36 10.72
CA GLY A 613 8.72 33.99 9.56
C GLY A 613 9.10 32.97 8.51
N VAL A 614 9.73 33.40 7.42
CA VAL A 614 10.19 32.49 6.35
C VAL A 614 11.57 31.94 6.69
N SER A 615 11.73 30.62 6.60
CA SER A 615 13.02 29.94 6.72
C SER A 615 13.29 29.08 5.48
N LEU A 616 14.56 28.74 5.29
CA LEU A 616 15.06 27.79 4.31
C LEU A 616 15.72 26.63 5.06
N VAL A 617 15.09 25.46 5.04
CA VAL A 617 15.73 24.22 5.52
C VAL A 617 16.54 23.61 4.39
N GLU A 618 17.78 23.22 4.64
CA GLU A 618 18.68 22.60 3.65
C GLU A 618 19.38 21.38 4.25
N ILE A 619 19.48 20.32 3.46
CA ILE A 619 20.14 19.07 3.83
C ILE A 619 21.15 18.72 2.74
N TYR A 620 22.42 18.68 3.14
CA TYR A 620 23.54 18.33 2.27
C TYR A 620 24.22 17.07 2.79
N LEU A 621 24.28 16.04 1.93
CA LEU A 621 25.12 14.88 2.18
C LEU A 621 26.55 15.20 1.73
N LEU A 622 27.50 15.21 2.66
CA LEU A 622 28.88 15.57 2.38
C LEU A 622 29.62 14.38 1.76
N GLU A 623 30.40 14.63 0.70
CA GLU A 623 31.25 13.60 0.09
C GLU A 623 32.34 13.07 1.01
#